data_AF-A0A2D0NJ00-F1
#
_entry.id   AF-A0A2D0NJ00-F1
#
_cell.length_a   1.000
_cell.length_b   1.000
_cell.length_c   1.000
_cell.angle_alpha   90.00
_cell.angle_beta   90.00
_cell.angle_gamma   90.00
#
_symmetry.space_group_name_H-M   'P 1'
#
loop_
_entity.id
_entity.type
_entity.pdbx_description
1 polymer ?
#
loop_
_entity_poly.entity_id
_entity_poly.type
_entity_poly.pdbx_seq_one_letter_code
_entity_poly.pdbx_strand_id
1 'polypeptide(L)'
;MISKIEPTFQEYKTALDSIAGGHSFAIVVWGFEGKIRSIVELIEEEMPTKYPESKIPWLDFKKAIQTYGEVPKRKKLTFDEAKHALRKQMEEAWYFQKMFNLSQGDEYPEVEAAITQSITATETLLQQMDIAPIACEEIYFDLGANDYWAIVISWPEGAEMFEFLHFID
;
A
#
# COMPACT_ATOMS: atom_id res chain seq x y z
N MET A 1 -3.03 15.04 11.53
CA MET A 1 -1.91 14.17 11.97
C MET A 1 -2.15 12.77 11.43
N ILE A 2 -1.46 12.37 10.36
CA ILE A 2 -1.84 11.21 9.54
C ILE A 2 -0.95 9.98 9.81
N SER A 3 0.36 10.13 10.04
CA SER A 3 1.33 9.01 10.05
C SER A 3 1.31 8.06 11.26
N LYS A 4 0.22 7.93 12.03
CA LYS A 4 0.19 6.98 13.16
C LYS A 4 0.41 5.53 12.71
N ILE A 5 0.07 5.22 11.46
CA ILE A 5 0.15 3.90 10.86
C ILE A 5 1.52 3.64 10.19
N GLU A 6 2.25 4.69 9.79
CA GLU A 6 3.56 4.55 9.14
C GLU A 6 4.56 3.66 9.91
N PRO A 7 4.70 3.77 11.25
CA PRO A 7 5.59 2.89 12.00
C PRO A 7 5.27 1.39 11.83
N THR A 8 3.98 1.03 11.82
CA THR A 8 3.57 -0.38 11.65
C THR A 8 3.92 -0.92 10.27
N PHE A 9 3.89 -0.06 9.23
CA PHE A 9 4.33 -0.44 7.89
C PHE A 9 5.86 -0.49 7.75
N GLN A 10 6.60 0.37 8.47
CA GLN A 10 8.05 0.28 8.53
C GLN A 10 8.51 -1.01 9.24
N GLU A 11 7.83 -1.42 10.31
CA GLU A 11 8.05 -2.70 10.98
C GLU A 11 7.74 -3.87 10.05
N TYR A 12 6.58 -3.84 9.38
CA TYR A 12 6.18 -4.86 8.39
C TYR A 12 7.23 -4.98 7.28
N LYS A 13 7.65 -3.86 6.70
CA LYS A 13 8.70 -3.81 5.68
C LYS A 13 10.02 -4.39 6.22
N THR A 14 10.46 -3.94 7.39
CA THR A 14 11.71 -4.40 8.02
C THR A 14 11.70 -5.91 8.26
N ALA A 15 10.56 -6.47 8.69
CA ALA A 15 10.42 -7.91 8.88
C ALA A 15 10.60 -8.66 7.56
N LEU A 16 10.07 -8.15 6.46
CA LEU A 16 10.29 -8.79 5.16
C LEU A 16 11.71 -8.57 4.62
N ASP A 17 12.34 -7.43 4.94
CA ASP A 17 13.71 -7.09 4.52
C ASP A 17 14.73 -8.03 5.18
N SER A 18 14.33 -8.71 6.25
CA SER A 18 15.15 -9.71 6.93
C SER A 18 15.24 -11.05 6.20
N ILE A 19 14.42 -11.28 5.17
CA ILE A 19 14.39 -12.51 4.39
C ILE A 19 15.40 -12.40 3.23
N ALA A 20 16.25 -13.41 3.07
CA ALA A 20 17.19 -13.47 1.96
C ALA A 20 16.45 -13.64 0.61
N GLY A 21 17.02 -13.15 -0.49
CA GLY A 21 16.43 -13.33 -1.84
C GLY A 21 15.66 -12.13 -2.40
N GLY A 22 15.58 -11.02 -1.65
CA GLY A 22 14.94 -9.78 -2.12
C GLY A 22 13.42 -9.80 -1.98
N HIS A 23 12.80 -8.64 -2.21
CA HIS A 23 11.35 -8.47 -2.06
C HIS A 23 10.66 -8.59 -3.40
N SER A 24 9.60 -9.39 -3.44
CA SER A 24 8.65 -9.35 -4.54
C SER A 24 7.57 -8.27 -4.33
N PHE A 25 7.76 -7.37 -3.36
CA PHE A 25 6.81 -6.29 -3.12
C PHE A 25 7.42 -5.02 -2.52
N ALA A 26 6.74 -3.89 -2.73
CA ALA A 26 7.07 -2.61 -2.10
C ALA A 26 5.82 -2.05 -1.42
N ILE A 27 5.96 -1.62 -0.16
CA ILE A 27 4.91 -0.88 0.54
C ILE A 27 5.36 0.50 0.91
N VAL A 28 4.53 1.48 0.55
CA VAL A 28 4.75 2.89 0.83
C VAL A 28 3.47 3.45 1.45
N VAL A 29 3.62 4.21 2.53
CA VAL A 29 2.53 4.97 3.16
C VAL A 29 2.76 6.45 2.89
N TRP A 30 1.78 7.12 2.31
CA TRP A 30 1.80 8.56 2.10
C TRP A 30 0.79 9.25 3.00
N GLY A 31 1.23 10.27 3.73
CA GLY A 31 0.34 11.23 4.37
C GLY A 31 0.27 12.51 3.56
N PHE A 32 -0.90 12.88 3.06
CA PHE A 32 -1.12 14.17 2.39
C PHE A 32 -1.81 15.13 3.34
N GLU A 33 -1.30 16.35 3.52
CA GLU A 33 -2.00 17.40 4.26
C GLU A 33 -2.99 18.13 3.33
N GLY A 34 -4.25 18.27 3.73
CA GLY A 34 -5.27 19.03 2.98
C GLY A 34 -6.51 18.22 2.58
N LYS A 35 -7.56 18.88 2.09
CA LYS A 35 -8.83 18.23 1.73
C LYS A 35 -8.76 17.51 0.38
N ILE A 36 -7.98 16.44 0.33
CA ILE A 36 -7.96 15.53 -0.82
C ILE A 36 -9.06 14.49 -0.63
N ARG A 37 -9.96 14.33 -1.62
CA ARG A 37 -11.08 13.38 -1.53
C ARG A 37 -10.89 12.13 -2.37
N SER A 38 -9.93 12.13 -3.29
CA SER A 38 -9.60 10.96 -4.11
C SER A 38 -8.18 11.01 -4.66
N ILE A 39 -7.65 9.86 -5.08
CA ILE A 39 -6.37 9.82 -5.82
C ILE A 39 -6.44 10.54 -7.16
N VAL A 40 -7.65 10.69 -7.71
CA VAL A 40 -7.90 11.34 -8.99
C VAL A 40 -7.75 12.84 -8.84
N GLU A 41 -8.30 13.40 -7.78
CA GLU A 41 -8.08 14.81 -7.40
C GLU A 41 -6.60 15.07 -7.11
N LEU A 42 -5.89 14.12 -6.47
CA LEU A 42 -4.42 14.17 -6.33
C LEU A 42 -3.70 14.19 -7.69
N ILE A 43 -4.16 13.41 -8.67
CA ILE A 43 -3.51 13.26 -9.98
C ILE A 43 -3.87 14.40 -10.94
N GLU A 44 -5.09 14.93 -10.89
CA GLU A 44 -5.67 15.90 -11.83
C GLU A 44 -5.43 17.37 -11.42
N GLU A 45 -5.39 17.71 -10.14
CA GLU A 45 -4.95 19.04 -9.72
C GLU A 45 -3.44 19.15 -9.97
N GLU A 46 -3.01 20.09 -10.81
CA GLU A 46 -1.59 20.33 -11.13
C GLU A 46 -0.76 20.34 -9.84
N MET A 47 -0.10 19.20 -9.63
CA MET A 47 0.56 18.87 -8.40
C MET A 47 1.59 19.96 -8.07
N PRO A 48 1.62 20.52 -6.84
CA PRO A 48 2.81 21.24 -6.42
C PRO A 48 4.01 20.31 -6.68
N THR A 49 5.10 20.87 -7.20
CA THR A 49 6.39 20.25 -7.58
C THR A 49 7.11 19.48 -6.44
N LYS A 50 6.37 19.08 -5.43
CA LYS A 50 6.69 18.25 -4.29
C LYS A 50 5.79 17.01 -4.28
N TYR A 51 5.72 16.27 -5.38
CA TYR A 51 5.70 14.83 -5.18
C TYR A 51 7.10 14.45 -4.68
N PRO A 52 7.22 13.70 -3.59
CA PRO A 52 8.35 12.80 -3.49
C PRO A 52 8.12 11.80 -4.63
N GLU A 53 9.14 11.60 -5.46
CA GLU A 53 9.15 10.51 -6.44
C GLU A 53 8.57 9.26 -5.77
N SER A 54 7.72 8.51 -6.48
CA SER A 54 7.33 7.19 -5.96
C SER A 54 8.62 6.50 -5.53
N LYS A 55 8.71 6.10 -4.26
CA LYS A 55 9.92 5.42 -3.78
C LYS A 55 10.09 4.05 -4.43
N ILE A 56 9.09 3.63 -5.22
CA ILE A 56 9.20 2.59 -6.22
C ILE A 56 9.91 3.19 -7.44
N PRO A 57 11.20 2.87 -7.69
CA PRO A 57 12.08 3.61 -8.61
C PRO A 57 11.63 3.65 -10.07
N TRP A 58 10.68 2.79 -10.46
CA TRP A 58 10.18 2.62 -11.83
C TRP A 58 8.73 3.05 -12.02
N LEU A 59 7.97 3.38 -10.96
CA LEU A 59 6.56 3.74 -11.08
C LEU A 59 6.37 5.25 -10.99
N ASP A 60 6.56 5.93 -12.12
CA ASP A 60 5.99 7.26 -12.31
C ASP A 60 4.52 7.09 -12.69
N PHE A 61 3.59 7.30 -11.74
CA PHE A 61 2.14 7.16 -11.97
C PHE A 61 1.65 7.92 -13.19
N LYS A 62 2.14 9.15 -13.36
CA LYS A 62 1.72 10.01 -14.46
C LYS A 62 2.17 9.40 -15.78
N LYS A 63 3.41 8.92 -15.82
CA LYS A 63 3.96 8.20 -16.98
C LYS A 63 3.28 6.85 -17.20
N ALA A 64 2.98 6.09 -16.16
CA ALA A 64 2.32 4.79 -16.26
C ALA A 64 0.91 4.92 -16.85
N ILE A 65 0.11 5.87 -16.34
CA ILE A 65 -1.20 6.19 -16.90
C ILE A 65 -1.10 6.60 -18.37
N GLN A 66 -0.09 7.41 -18.73
CA GLN A 66 0.13 7.86 -20.11
C GLN A 66 0.66 6.75 -21.04
N THR A 67 1.44 5.80 -20.51
CA THR A 67 2.16 4.78 -21.29
C THR A 67 1.33 3.53 -21.50
N TYR A 68 0.64 3.05 -20.47
CA TYR A 68 -0.14 1.82 -20.54
C TYR A 68 -1.57 2.04 -21.03
N GLY A 69 -2.07 3.28 -21.05
CA GLY A 69 -3.36 3.65 -21.65
C GLY A 69 -4.60 3.06 -20.97
N GLU A 70 -4.44 2.08 -20.08
CA GLU A 70 -5.52 1.55 -19.26
C GLU A 70 -5.82 2.52 -18.11
N VAL A 71 -7.08 2.94 -18.06
CA VAL A 71 -7.62 3.67 -16.91
C VAL A 71 -7.52 2.71 -15.71
N PRO A 72 -6.93 3.13 -14.58
CA PRO A 72 -6.89 2.27 -13.39
C PRO A 72 -8.29 1.75 -13.04
N LYS A 73 -8.38 0.47 -12.68
CA LYS A 73 -9.62 -0.07 -12.14
C LYS A 73 -9.82 0.53 -10.77
N ARG A 74 -10.91 1.28 -10.60
CA ARG A 74 -11.25 1.98 -9.37
C ARG A 74 -12.45 1.34 -8.71
N LYS A 75 -12.35 1.14 -7.41
CA LYS A 75 -13.45 0.64 -6.58
C LYS A 75 -13.61 1.51 -5.35
N LYS A 76 -14.80 2.09 -5.19
CA LYS A 76 -15.17 2.76 -3.94
C LYS A 76 -15.41 1.70 -2.89
N LEU A 77 -14.85 1.93 -1.71
CA LEU A 77 -14.96 1.03 -0.56
C LEU A 77 -15.64 1.76 0.60
N THR A 78 -16.38 1.00 1.40
CA THR A 78 -16.63 1.37 2.79
C THR A 78 -15.34 1.29 3.60
N PHE A 79 -15.31 1.87 4.79
CA PHE A 79 -14.12 1.80 5.64
C PHE A 79 -13.77 0.37 6.06
N ASP A 80 -14.78 -0.47 6.33
CA ASP A 80 -14.55 -1.87 6.66
C ASP A 80 -13.99 -2.66 5.48
N GLU A 81 -14.49 -2.40 4.26
CA GLU A 81 -13.92 -2.99 3.04
C GLU A 81 -12.48 -2.52 2.79
N ALA A 82 -12.16 -1.26 3.08
CA ALA A 82 -10.80 -0.73 2.93
C ALA A 82 -9.81 -1.37 3.92
N LYS A 83 -10.21 -1.53 5.19
CA LYS A 83 -9.41 -2.28 6.18
C LYS A 83 -9.20 -3.73 5.74
N HIS A 84 -10.26 -4.38 5.25
CA HIS A 84 -10.16 -5.75 4.78
C HIS A 84 -9.27 -5.89 3.55
N ALA A 85 -9.39 -4.98 2.57
CA ALA A 85 -8.51 -4.93 1.41
C ALA A 85 -7.06 -4.72 1.84
N LEU A 86 -6.80 -3.82 2.79
CA LEU A 86 -5.45 -3.53 3.28
C LEU A 86 -4.81 -4.74 3.92
N ARG A 87 -5.55 -5.38 4.83
CA ARG A 87 -5.16 -6.63 5.46
C ARG A 87 -4.84 -7.68 4.41
N LYS A 88 -5.74 -7.87 3.45
CA LYS A 88 -5.58 -8.86 2.37
C LYS A 88 -4.30 -8.63 1.57
N GLN A 89 -4.02 -7.38 1.15
CA GLN A 89 -2.81 -7.08 0.37
C GLN A 89 -1.53 -7.32 1.18
N MET A 90 -1.53 -6.98 2.48
CA MET A 90 -0.41 -7.32 3.37
C MET A 90 -0.26 -8.84 3.58
N GLU A 91 -1.35 -9.59 3.67
CA GLU A 91 -1.29 -11.05 3.80
C GLU A 91 -0.81 -11.71 2.49
N GLU A 92 -1.25 -11.22 1.33
CA GLU A 92 -0.82 -11.71 0.00
C GLU A 92 0.66 -11.43 -0.25
N ALA A 93 1.15 -10.23 0.05
CA ALA A 93 2.56 -9.87 -0.07
C ALA A 93 3.46 -10.80 0.78
N TRP A 94 3.04 -11.07 2.02
CA TRP A 94 3.74 -12.02 2.89
C TRP A 94 3.66 -13.45 2.36
N TYR A 95 2.47 -13.91 1.97
CA TYR A 95 2.27 -15.27 1.46
C TYR A 95 3.15 -15.53 0.24
N PHE A 96 3.22 -14.59 -0.69
CA PHE A 96 4.07 -14.71 -1.88
C PHE A 96 5.55 -14.84 -1.49
N GLN A 97 6.05 -13.94 -0.62
CA GLN A 97 7.42 -13.99 -0.14
C GLN A 97 7.74 -15.30 0.60
N LYS A 98 6.80 -15.78 1.44
CA LYS A 98 6.94 -17.05 2.17
C LYS A 98 7.01 -18.23 1.21
N MET A 99 6.12 -18.30 0.21
CA MET A 99 6.10 -19.39 -0.77
C MET A 99 7.38 -19.42 -1.63
N PHE A 100 7.88 -18.25 -2.03
CA PHE A 100 9.14 -18.13 -2.75
C PHE A 100 10.31 -18.72 -1.94
N ASN A 101 10.41 -18.41 -0.65
CA ASN A 101 11.51 -18.89 0.18
C ASN A 101 11.34 -20.31 0.72
N LEU A 102 10.10 -20.78 0.96
CA LEU A 102 9.84 -22.19 1.25
C LEU A 102 10.28 -23.09 0.09
N SER A 103 10.14 -22.62 -1.15
CA SER A 103 10.67 -23.34 -2.32
C SER A 103 12.20 -23.47 -2.31
N GLN A 104 12.90 -22.60 -1.55
CA GLN A 104 14.35 -22.63 -1.33
C GLN A 104 14.75 -23.41 -0.06
N GLY A 105 13.78 -23.87 0.74
CA GLY A 105 13.99 -24.72 1.92
C GLY A 105 14.07 -23.99 3.27
N ASP A 106 13.81 -22.68 3.30
CA ASP A 106 13.90 -21.87 4.52
C ASP A 106 12.52 -21.60 5.16
N GLU A 107 12.46 -21.62 6.50
CA GLU A 107 11.29 -21.21 7.29
C GLU A 107 11.65 -20.02 8.21
N TYR A 108 10.73 -19.06 8.34
CA TYR A 108 10.94 -17.83 9.12
C TYR A 108 9.80 -17.57 10.13
N PRO A 109 9.68 -18.38 11.20
CA PRO A 109 8.57 -18.27 12.16
C PRO A 109 8.55 -16.93 12.91
N GLU A 110 9.72 -16.34 13.22
CA GLU A 110 9.83 -15.03 13.84
C GLU A 110 9.38 -13.89 12.90
N VAL A 111 9.63 -14.03 11.60
CA VAL A 111 9.15 -13.08 10.59
C VAL A 111 7.63 -13.18 10.46
N GLU A 112 7.07 -14.39 10.44
CA GLU A 112 5.62 -14.60 10.40
C GLU A 112 4.92 -13.95 11.60
N ALA A 113 5.50 -14.09 12.80
CA ALA A 113 4.98 -13.45 14.00
C ALA A 113 5.03 -11.92 13.90
N ALA A 114 6.16 -11.35 13.46
CA ALA A 114 6.32 -9.91 13.27
C ALA A 114 5.32 -9.35 12.24
N ILE A 115 5.15 -10.05 11.12
CA ILE A 115 4.20 -9.68 10.07
C ILE A 115 2.76 -9.70 10.56
N THR A 116 2.37 -10.77 11.24
CA THR A 116 1.03 -10.90 11.82
C THR A 116 0.78 -9.79 12.85
N GLN A 117 1.78 -9.44 13.65
CA GLN A 117 1.73 -8.35 14.61
C GLN A 117 1.53 -7.00 13.91
N SER A 118 2.29 -6.67 12.86
CA SER A 118 2.17 -5.41 12.15
C SER A 118 0.82 -5.27 11.43
N ILE A 119 0.30 -6.33 10.82
CA ILE A 119 -1.05 -6.35 10.21
C ILE A 119 -2.11 -6.05 11.29
N THR A 120 -2.04 -6.74 12.42
CA THR A 120 -2.99 -6.56 13.54
C THR A 120 -2.89 -5.17 14.14
N ALA A 121 -1.68 -4.63 14.31
CA ALA A 121 -1.44 -3.28 14.81
C ALA A 121 -1.99 -2.22 13.86
N THR A 122 -1.77 -2.37 12.55
CA THR A 122 -2.33 -1.49 11.51
C THR A 122 -3.85 -1.45 11.59
N GLU A 123 -4.49 -2.62 11.63
CA GLU A 123 -5.94 -2.72 11.71
C GLU A 123 -6.49 -2.08 12.99
N THR A 124 -5.82 -2.30 14.12
CA THR A 124 -6.17 -1.70 15.41
C THR A 124 -6.07 -0.18 15.37
N LEU A 125 -4.99 0.37 14.80
CA LEU A 125 -4.80 1.80 14.68
C LEU A 125 -5.87 2.46 13.80
N LEU A 126 -6.23 1.82 12.68
CA LEU A 126 -7.33 2.27 11.83
C LEU A 126 -8.66 2.28 12.59
N GLN A 127 -8.95 1.25 13.37
CA GLN A 127 -10.17 1.17 14.18
C GLN A 127 -10.23 2.22 15.31
N GLN A 128 -9.07 2.63 15.84
CA GLN A 128 -8.95 3.62 16.91
C GLN A 128 -8.96 5.07 16.41
N MET A 129 -9.11 5.32 15.11
CA MET A 129 -9.22 6.68 14.60
C MET A 129 -10.56 7.29 15.00
N ASP A 130 -10.50 8.34 15.85
CA ASP A 130 -11.68 9.08 16.34
C ASP A 130 -12.45 9.86 15.25
N ILE A 131 -11.93 9.86 14.02
CA ILE A 131 -12.45 10.62 12.89
C ILE A 131 -12.84 9.63 11.80
N ALA A 132 -14.11 9.69 11.36
CA ALA A 132 -14.56 8.86 10.26
C ALA A 132 -13.88 9.27 8.94
N PRO A 133 -13.50 8.30 8.08
CA PRO A 133 -12.99 8.63 6.76
C PRO A 133 -14.09 9.25 5.90
N ILE A 134 -13.69 10.18 5.03
CA ILE A 134 -14.56 10.84 4.04
C ILE A 134 -14.69 9.98 2.79
N ALA A 135 -13.63 9.26 2.40
CA ALA A 135 -13.63 8.39 1.24
C ALA A 135 -12.63 7.24 1.43
N CYS A 136 -12.96 6.07 0.88
CA CYS A 136 -12.01 4.97 0.75
C CYS A 136 -12.06 4.44 -0.69
N GLU A 137 -10.89 4.18 -1.27
CA GLU A 137 -10.76 3.72 -2.65
C GLU A 137 -9.68 2.65 -2.75
N GLU A 138 -9.95 1.64 -3.56
CA GLU A 138 -8.95 0.69 -4.07
C GLU A 138 -8.71 1.00 -5.55
N ILE A 139 -7.44 1.08 -5.90
CA ILE A 139 -6.96 1.37 -7.25
C ILE A 139 -6.07 0.22 -7.67
N TYR A 140 -6.32 -0.32 -8.86
CA TYR A 140 -5.51 -1.37 -9.44
C TYR A 140 -5.01 -0.97 -10.83
N PHE A 141 -3.73 -1.24 -11.07
CA PHE A 141 -3.06 -1.10 -12.35
C PHE A 141 -2.43 -2.44 -12.74
N ASP A 142 -2.86 -2.96 -13.90
CA ASP A 142 -2.19 -4.06 -14.58
C ASP A 142 -1.02 -3.47 -15.38
N LEU A 143 0.21 -3.80 -14.97
CA LEU A 143 1.43 -3.37 -15.67
C LEU A 143 2.02 -4.52 -16.51
N GLY A 144 1.18 -5.49 -16.89
CA GLY A 144 1.53 -6.67 -17.68
C GLY A 144 2.22 -7.75 -16.84
N ALA A 145 3.51 -7.52 -16.52
CA ALA A 145 4.31 -8.47 -15.72
C ALA A 145 4.32 -8.11 -14.23
N ASN A 146 3.80 -6.94 -13.87
CA ASN A 146 3.71 -6.50 -12.49
C ASN A 146 2.29 -6.04 -12.23
N ASP A 147 1.84 -6.23 -11.02
CA ASP A 147 0.55 -5.74 -10.58
C ASP A 147 0.75 -4.70 -9.50
N TYR A 148 0.06 -3.56 -9.63
CA TYR A 148 0.09 -2.51 -8.64
C TYR A 148 -1.30 -2.29 -8.04
N TRP A 149 -1.37 -2.27 -6.71
CA TRP A 149 -2.53 -1.87 -5.94
C TRP A 149 -2.22 -0.65 -5.09
N ALA A 150 -3.19 0.26 -4.98
CA ALA A 150 -3.22 1.26 -3.94
C ALA A 150 -4.53 1.17 -3.17
N ILE A 151 -4.44 1.33 -1.86
CA ILE A 151 -5.61 1.59 -1.02
C ILE A 151 -5.45 2.99 -0.46
N VAL A 152 -6.45 3.84 -0.72
CA VAL A 152 -6.46 5.22 -0.26
C VAL A 152 -7.58 5.40 0.73
N ILE A 153 -7.24 5.92 1.90
CA ILE A 153 -8.20 6.28 2.95
C ILE A 153 -8.07 7.79 3.16
N SER A 154 -9.12 8.52 2.77
CA SER A 154 -9.19 9.98 2.90
C SER A 154 -9.91 10.36 4.19
N TRP A 155 -9.30 11.23 4.95
CA TRP A 155 -9.76 11.82 6.21
C TRP A 155 -10.07 13.32 6.00
N PRO A 156 -10.78 13.98 6.93
CA PRO A 156 -11.01 15.43 6.87
C PRO A 156 -9.75 16.29 6.82
N GLU A 157 -8.65 15.80 7.39
CA GLU A 157 -7.37 16.52 7.48
C GLU A 157 -6.38 16.16 6.37
N GLY A 158 -6.69 15.16 5.55
CA GLY A 158 -5.73 14.60 4.59
C GLY A 158 -5.99 13.15 4.24
N ALA A 159 -5.08 12.52 3.52
CA ALA A 159 -5.26 11.14 3.07
C ALA A 159 -4.05 10.26 3.40
N GLU A 160 -4.33 8.98 3.64
CA GLU A 160 -3.36 7.89 3.67
C GLU A 160 -3.46 7.08 2.40
N MET A 161 -2.32 6.87 1.74
CA MET A 161 -2.24 5.96 0.59
C MET A 161 -1.26 4.85 0.92
N PHE A 162 -1.74 3.61 0.81
CA PHE A 162 -0.99 2.38 0.99
C PHE A 162 -0.74 1.77 -0.37
N GLU A 163 0.50 1.77 -0.81
CA GLU A 163 0.91 1.20 -2.09
C GLU A 163 1.37 -0.24 -1.92
N PHE A 164 1.02 -1.10 -2.87
CA PHE A 164 1.46 -2.48 -2.96
C PHE A 164 1.84 -2.74 -4.41
N LEU A 165 3.10 -3.03 -4.67
CA LEU A 165 3.54 -3.50 -5.98
C LEU A 165 3.91 -4.96 -5.83
N HIS A 166 3.39 -5.85 -6.68
CA HIS A 166 3.85 -7.22 -6.78
C HIS A 166 4.71 -7.40 -8.04
N PHE A 167 5.91 -7.93 -7.84
CA PHE A 167 6.81 -8.35 -8.92
C PHE A 167 6.55 -9.82 -9.23
N ILE A 168 6.08 -10.11 -10.44
CA ILE A 168 6.04 -11.47 -10.96
C ILE A 168 7.23 -11.57 -11.91
N ASP A 169 8.34 -12.11 -11.42
CA ASP A 169 9.45 -12.57 -12.29
C ASP A 169 9.16 -14.02 -12.73
#